data_AF-A0A5Y3GV52-F1
#
_entry.id   AF-A0A5Y3GV52-F1
#
_cell.length_a   1.000
_cell.length_b   1.000
_cell.length_c   1.000
_cell.angle_alpha   90.00
_cell.angle_beta   90.00
_cell.angle_gamma   90.00
#
_symmetry.space_group_name_H-M   'P 1'
#
loop_
_entity.id
_entity.type
_entity.pdbx_description
1 polymer ?
#
loop_
_entity_poly.entity_id
_entity_poly.type
_entity_poly.pdbx_seq_one_letter_code
_entity_poly.pdbx_strand_id
1 'polypeptide(L)'
;MRKSEFIENAFKRISFAELGKEYDISESLFNGIWEHFYEESFFSDADATHYIVLCYKLKVLKNELNLPADQHCEYIWISEDKISNLNNIHKYSKDYFL
;
A
#
# COMPACT_ATOMS: atom_id res chain seq x y z
N MET A 1 8.88 -1.25 -6.66
CA MET A 1 9.41 -0.63 -7.89
C MET A 1 10.10 -1.69 -8.74
N ARG A 2 9.85 -1.74 -10.05
CA ARG A 2 10.61 -2.65 -10.94
C ARG A 2 11.94 -2.00 -11.33
N LYS A 3 12.90 -2.83 -11.77
CA LYS A 3 14.19 -2.34 -12.29
C LYS A 3 13.95 -1.42 -13.50
N SER A 4 14.65 -0.29 -13.53
CA SER A 4 14.55 0.72 -14.60
C SER A 4 13.15 1.31 -14.81
N GLU A 5 12.32 1.34 -13.76
CA GLU A 5 10.98 1.91 -13.78
C GLU A 5 10.96 3.27 -13.08
N PHE A 6 10.43 4.30 -13.75
CA PHE A 6 10.15 5.60 -13.15
C PHE A 6 9.03 5.51 -12.12
N ILE A 7 9.07 6.36 -11.09
CA ILE A 7 8.11 6.33 -9.97
C ILE A 7 6.68 6.58 -10.47
N GLU A 8 6.52 7.49 -11.42
CA GLU A 8 5.24 7.85 -12.04
C GLU A 8 4.60 6.65 -12.74
N ASN A 9 5.41 5.88 -13.49
CA ASN A 9 4.96 4.68 -14.18
C ASN A 9 4.61 3.57 -13.20
N ALA A 10 5.42 3.41 -12.14
CA ALA A 10 5.13 2.45 -11.10
C ALA A 10 3.85 2.80 -10.34
N PHE A 11 3.59 4.08 -10.07
CA PHE A 11 2.40 4.55 -9.39
C PHE A 11 1.13 4.21 -10.19
N LYS A 12 1.13 4.47 -11.51
CA LYS A 12 0.03 4.06 -12.41
C LYS A 12 -0.18 2.55 -12.40
N ARG A 13 0.90 1.78 -12.61
CA ARG A 13 0.83 0.32 -12.66
C ARG A 13 0.35 -0.29 -11.34
N ILE A 14 0.86 0.19 -10.21
CA ILE A 14 0.51 -0.32 -8.87
C ILE A 14 -0.93 0.08 -8.55
N SER A 15 -1.33 1.33 -8.78
CA SER A 15 -2.71 1.73 -8.52
C SER A 15 -3.71 0.93 -9.36
N PHE A 16 -3.42 0.66 -10.63
CA PHE A 16 -4.24 -0.26 -11.42
C PHE A 16 -4.28 -1.67 -10.85
N ALA A 17 -3.11 -2.23 -10.50
CA ALA A 17 -3.01 -3.60 -10.00
C ALA A 17 -3.65 -3.79 -8.62
N GLU A 18 -3.73 -2.76 -7.78
CA GLU A 18 -4.26 -2.86 -6.40
C GLU A 18 -5.67 -2.27 -6.24
N LEU A 19 -6.05 -1.30 -7.07
CA LEU A 19 -7.32 -0.56 -6.96
C LEU A 19 -8.23 -0.74 -8.19
N GLY A 20 -7.74 -1.37 -9.26
CA GLY A 20 -8.46 -1.57 -10.52
C GLY A 20 -8.60 -0.32 -11.38
N LYS A 21 -7.91 0.77 -11.02
CA LYS A 21 -7.93 2.06 -11.73
C LYS A 21 -6.53 2.69 -11.68
N GLU A 22 -6.06 3.17 -12.82
CA GLU A 22 -4.84 3.97 -12.89
C GLU A 22 -5.09 5.37 -12.31
N TYR A 23 -4.14 5.83 -11.49
CA TYR A 23 -4.07 7.20 -11.01
C TYR A 23 -2.72 7.82 -11.37
N ASP A 24 -2.71 9.11 -11.66
CA ASP A 24 -1.50 9.89 -11.80
C ASP A 24 -0.90 10.24 -10.43
N ILE A 25 0.43 10.21 -10.31
CA ILE A 25 1.08 10.54 -9.03
C ILE A 25 0.76 11.97 -8.55
N SER A 26 0.44 12.88 -9.47
CA SER A 26 0.03 14.26 -9.18
C SER A 26 -1.34 14.35 -8.49
N GLU A 27 -2.15 13.30 -8.52
CA GLU A 27 -3.42 13.19 -7.79
C GLU A 27 -3.21 12.78 -6.32
N SER A 28 -1.96 12.50 -5.92
CA SER A 28 -1.61 12.02 -4.59
C SER A 28 -0.81 13.04 -3.80
N LEU A 29 -0.83 12.89 -2.47
CA LEU A 29 0.02 13.63 -1.55
C LEU A 29 1.15 12.72 -1.07
N PHE A 30 2.40 13.12 -1.29
CA PHE A 30 3.54 12.41 -0.72
C PHE A 30 3.51 12.48 0.82
N ASN A 31 3.61 11.33 1.47
CA ASN A 31 3.48 11.14 2.91
C ASN A 31 4.74 10.52 3.52
N GLY A 32 5.90 10.81 2.95
CA GLY A 32 7.20 10.46 3.52
C GLY A 32 7.76 9.11 3.09
N ILE A 33 8.94 8.81 3.62
CA ILE A 33 9.70 7.58 3.40
C ILE A 33 9.62 6.76 4.68
N TRP A 34 9.33 5.46 4.53
CA TRP A 34 9.15 4.52 5.64
C TRP A 34 9.99 3.26 5.42
N GLU A 35 10.20 2.51 6.50
CA GLU A 35 10.96 1.26 6.46
C GLU A 35 10.13 0.13 7.06
N HIS A 36 9.94 -0.96 6.31
CA HIS A 36 9.27 -2.17 6.79
C HIS A 36 10.27 -3.33 6.81
N PHE A 37 10.51 -3.89 7.98
CA PHE A 37 11.38 -5.04 8.20
C PHE A 37 10.52 -6.26 8.56
N TYR A 38 10.58 -7.28 7.72
CA TYR A 38 9.95 -8.57 7.97
C TYR A 38 11.05 -9.62 8.16
N GLU A 39 10.92 -10.49 9.15
CA GLU A 39 11.89 -11.56 9.43
C GLU A 39 11.84 -12.68 8.38
N GLU A 40 10.70 -12.79 7.69
CA GLU A 40 10.45 -13.78 6.63
C GLU A 40 10.29 -13.07 5.27
N SER A 41 10.39 -13.83 4.18
CA SER A 41 10.18 -13.35 2.82
C SER A 41 9.14 -14.16 2.07
N PHE A 42 8.66 -13.61 0.96
CA PHE A 42 7.78 -14.34 0.04
C PHE A 42 8.44 -15.61 -0.54
N PHE A 43 9.77 -15.67 -0.59
CA PHE A 43 10.51 -16.77 -1.22
C PHE A 43 10.99 -17.82 -0.21
N SER A 44 11.22 -17.43 1.05
CA SER A 44 11.68 -18.32 2.11
C SER A 44 11.39 -17.73 3.50
N ASP A 45 11.14 -18.62 4.46
CA ASP A 45 11.01 -18.28 5.89
C ASP A 45 12.38 -18.03 6.55
N ALA A 46 13.47 -18.21 5.82
CA ALA A 46 14.84 -18.06 6.33
C ALA A 46 15.48 -16.71 5.95
N ASP A 47 14.88 -15.97 5.03
CA ASP A 47 15.41 -14.72 4.51
C ASP A 47 14.51 -13.55 4.93
N ALA A 48 15.10 -12.57 5.62
CA ALA A 48 14.41 -11.34 5.99
C ALA A 48 14.14 -10.47 4.75
N THR A 49 13.00 -9.78 4.75
CA THR A 49 12.66 -8.79 3.73
C THR A 49 12.66 -7.38 4.31
N HIS A 50 13.41 -6.47 3.67
CA HIS A 50 13.41 -5.06 4.03
C HIS A 50 12.91 -4.22 2.86
N TYR A 51 11.90 -3.38 3.11
CA TYR A 51 11.35 -2.43 2.15
C TYR A 51 11.62 -0.99 2.57
N ILE A 52 12.18 -0.20 1.65
CA ILE A 52 12.05 1.26 1.66
C ILE A 52 10.75 1.63 0.94
N VAL A 53 9.82 2.25 1.65
CA VAL A 53 8.46 2.54 1.17
C VAL A 53 8.30 4.04 0.93
N LEU A 54 7.92 4.40 -0.29
CA LEU A 54 7.48 5.76 -0.62
C LEU A 54 5.97 5.82 -0.39
N CYS A 55 5.55 6.49 0.67
CA CYS A 55 4.14 6.55 1.05
C CYS A 55 3.44 7.69 0.31
N TYR A 56 2.28 7.40 -0.27
CA TYR A 56 1.41 8.37 -0.94
C TYR A 56 -0.01 8.22 -0.43
N LYS A 57 -0.66 9.36 -0.16
CA LYS A 57 -2.07 9.44 0.22
C LYS A 57 -2.89 9.80 -1.03
N LEU A 58 -3.87 8.96 -1.35
CA LEU A 58 -4.76 9.14 -2.50
C LEU A 58 -6.20 9.23 -2.01
N LYS A 59 -6.95 10.22 -2.49
CA LYS A 59 -8.39 10.36 -2.23
C LYS A 59 -9.16 9.81 -3.43
N VAL A 60 -10.01 8.83 -3.20
CA VAL A 60 -10.71 8.11 -4.27
C VAL A 60 -12.23 8.11 -4.03
N LEU A 61 -12.98 7.98 -5.12
CA LEU A 61 -14.40 7.67 -5.07
C LEU A 61 -14.58 6.16 -5.06
N LYS A 62 -15.24 5.62 -4.03
CA LYS A 62 -15.38 4.17 -3.82
C LYS A 62 -16.04 3.45 -5.01
N ASN A 63 -16.97 4.09 -5.70
CA ASN A 63 -17.68 3.54 -6.86
C ASN A 63 -16.82 3.49 -8.14
N GLU A 64 -15.65 4.12 -8.15
CA GLU A 64 -14.71 4.07 -9.28
C GLU A 64 -13.64 2.98 -9.12
N LEU A 65 -13.61 2.30 -7.97
CA LEU A 65 -12.64 1.25 -7.70
C LEU A 65 -13.16 -0.11 -8.18
N ASN A 66 -12.25 -0.91 -8.70
CA ASN A 66 -12.49 -2.31 -9.04
C ASN A 66 -11.46 -3.17 -8.30
N LEU A 67 -11.72 -3.41 -7.02
CA LEU A 67 -10.76 -4.02 -6.10
C LEU A 67 -10.50 -5.50 -6.47
N PRO A 68 -9.26 -5.87 -6.81
CA PRO A 68 -8.92 -7.23 -7.25
C PRO A 68 -8.83 -8.20 -6.06
N ALA A 69 -8.92 -9.50 -6.32
CA ALA A 69 -8.84 -10.54 -5.28
C ALA A 69 -7.52 -11.33 -5.28
N ASP A 70 -6.54 -10.94 -6.10
CA ASP A 70 -5.29 -11.68 -6.29
C ASP A 70 -4.39 -11.66 -5.05
N GLN A 71 -4.40 -10.55 -4.30
CA GLN A 71 -3.56 -10.34 -3.11
C GLN A 71 -4.36 -10.20 -1.81
N HIS A 72 -5.69 -10.07 -1.92
CA HIS A 72 -6.57 -9.76 -0.79
C HIS A 72 -7.87 -10.56 -0.85
N CYS A 73 -8.28 -11.12 0.29
CA CYS A 73 -9.55 -11.84 0.41
C CYS A 73 -10.74 -10.95 0.82
N GLU A 74 -10.47 -9.78 1.42
CA GLU A 74 -11.49 -8.83 1.87
C GLU A 74 -10.93 -7.39 1.87
N TYR A 75 -11.82 -6.42 1.68
CA TYR A 75 -11.52 -4.99 1.77
C TYR A 75 -12.50 -4.29 2.72
N ILE A 76 -11.96 -3.47 3.61
CA ILE A 76 -12.73 -2.69 4.58
C ILE A 76 -12.28 -1.22 4.55
N TRP A 77 -13.26 -0.31 4.69
CA TRP A 77 -13.00 1.12 4.86
C TRP A 77 -13.11 1.44 6.35
N ILE A 78 -12.02 1.90 6.96
CA ILE A 78 -11.93 2.16 8.40
C ILE A 78 -11.56 3.63 8.61
N SER A 79 -12.15 4.26 9.62
CA SER A 79 -11.80 5.62 10.02
C SER A 79 -10.53 5.62 10.89
N GLU A 80 -9.78 6.71 10.84
CA GLU A 80 -8.52 6.89 11.55
C GLU A 80 -8.64 6.64 13.07
N ASP A 81 -9.73 7.10 13.69
CA ASP A 81 -10.01 6.90 15.13
C ASP A 81 -10.20 5.41 15.51
N LYS A 82 -10.53 4.56 14.55
CA LYS A 82 -10.80 3.13 14.79
C LYS A 82 -9.61 2.24 14.50
N ILE A 83 -8.68 2.65 13.63
CA ILE A 83 -7.61 1.77 13.14
C ILE A 83 -6.65 1.34 14.25
N SER A 84 -6.39 2.23 15.22
CA SER A 84 -5.49 1.98 16.35
C SER A 84 -5.97 0.81 17.22
N ASN A 85 -7.29 0.67 17.38
CA ASN A 85 -7.95 -0.31 18.25
C ASN A 85 -8.12 -1.71 17.62
N LEU A 86 -7.80 -1.88 16.33
CA LEU A 86 -7.98 -3.15 15.62
C LEU A 86 -6.74 -4.04 15.74
N ASN A 87 -6.85 -5.18 16.42
CA ASN A 87 -5.71 -6.08 16.67
C ASN A 87 -5.26 -6.88 15.43
N ASN A 88 -6.10 -6.95 14.39
CA ASN A 88 -5.83 -7.70 13.17
C ASN A 88 -5.16 -6.86 12.06
N ILE A 89 -4.74 -5.62 12.35
CA ILE A 89 -4.02 -4.76 11.40
C ILE A 89 -2.56 -4.72 11.78
N HIS A 90 -1.68 -5.00 10.82
CA HIS A 90 -0.24 -5.00 11.02
C HIS A 90 0.27 -3.63 11.46
N LYS A 91 1.31 -3.61 12.31
CA LYS A 91 1.90 -2.39 12.86
C LYS A 91 2.27 -1.38 11.76
N TYR A 92 2.94 -1.85 10.70
CA TYR A 92 3.35 -0.98 9.60
C TYR A 92 2.21 -0.28 8.86
N SER A 93 1.00 -0.86 8.83
CA SER A 93 -0.17 -0.17 8.29
C SER A 93 -0.77 0.84 9.27
N LYS A 94 -0.69 0.57 10.58
CA LYS A 94 -1.14 1.50 11.63
C LYS A 94 -0.24 2.73 11.75
N ASP A 95 1.06 2.56 11.57
CA ASP A 95 2.05 3.63 11.74
C ASP A 95 1.81 4.82 10.77
N TYR A 96 1.07 4.62 9.66
CA TYR A 96 0.67 5.71 8.75
C TYR A 96 -0.38 6.68 9.30
N PHE A 97 -0.99 6.36 10.44
CA PHE A 97 -2.08 7.12 11.10
C PHE A 97 -1.68 7.64 12.49
N LEU A 98 -0.40 7.52 12.86
CA LEU A 98 0.15 8.04 14.12
C LEU A 98 0.71 9.46 13.95
#